data_AF-W2QU25-F1
#
_entry.id   AF-W2QU25-F1
#
_cell.length_a   1.000
_cell.length_b   1.000
_cell.length_c   1.000
_cell.angle_alpha   90.00
_cell.angle_beta   90.00
_cell.angle_gamma   90.00
#
_symmetry.space_group_name_H-M   'P 1'
#
loop_
_entity.id
_entity.type
_entity.pdbx_description
1 polymer ?
#
loop_
_entity_poly.entity_id
_entity_poly.type
_entity_poly.pdbx_seq_one_letter_code
_entity_poly.pdbx_strand_id
1 'polypeptide(L)'
;MERRSGVSIRSYAAAVATRLAYEGASASGVDVQLEIDESERATIQTTLDTRPINTKRKYDGYQNEFVQWCTSRGFQDKDTVTDGKLHLFLSSMVIGRKSKKNAEKTVGGSTVCGYVNALVDLYNQQVTLRTNSNPHPRTTAVKQLIKNVQATTTQTKKKNYEDRGIGSLF
;
A
#
# COMPACT_ATOMS: atom_id res chain seq x y z
N MET A 1 32.75 43.96 43.39
CA MET A 1 31.29 44.09 43.58
C MET A 1 30.61 43.62 42.30
N GLU A 2 30.15 42.37 42.27
CA GLU A 2 29.44 41.79 41.13
C GLU A 2 28.00 42.32 41.08
N ARG A 3 27.61 42.97 39.98
CA ARG A 3 26.23 43.37 39.73
C ARG A 3 25.49 42.16 39.15
N ARG A 4 24.67 41.49 39.96
CA ARG A 4 23.70 40.49 39.48
C ARG A 4 22.78 41.16 38.47
N SER A 5 22.88 40.78 37.19
CA SER A 5 21.99 41.26 36.13
C SER A 5 20.60 40.65 36.35
N GLY A 6 19.70 41.40 36.96
CA GLY A 6 18.29 41.03 37.06
C GLY A 6 17.69 41.00 35.67
N VAL A 7 17.24 39.83 35.22
CA VAL A 7 16.44 39.70 33.99
C VAL A 7 15.20 40.59 34.16
N SER A 8 15.03 41.55 33.25
CA SER A 8 13.93 42.52 33.32
C SER A 8 12.58 41.80 33.21
N ILE A 9 11.64 42.18 34.08
CA ILE A 9 10.27 41.63 34.07
C ILE A 9 9.62 41.81 32.68
N ARG A 10 9.95 42.89 31.97
CA ARG A 10 9.48 43.12 30.59
C ARG A 10 10.04 42.12 29.58
N SER A 11 11.31 41.71 29.71
CA SER A 11 11.90 40.70 28.82
C SER A 11 11.32 39.31 29.06
N TYR A 12 10.99 38.98 30.31
CA TYR A 12 10.31 37.72 30.64
C TYR A 12 8.87 37.70 30.08
N ALA A 13 8.11 38.78 30.27
CA ALA A 13 6.76 38.89 29.73
C ALA A 13 6.71 38.78 28.19
N ALA A 14 7.69 39.38 27.49
CA ALA A 14 7.79 39.25 26.03
C ALA A 14 8.09 37.81 25.60
N ALA A 15 9.02 37.12 26.27
CA ALA A 15 9.35 35.73 25.97
C ALA A 15 8.17 34.77 26.22
N VAL A 16 7.40 35.00 27.29
CA VAL A 16 6.18 34.24 27.60
C VAL A 16 5.12 34.47 26.52
N ALA A 17 4.92 35.72 26.08
CA ALA A 17 3.96 36.03 25.02
C ALA A 17 4.33 35.36 23.67
N THR A 18 5.62 35.36 23.30
CA THR A 18 6.10 34.67 22.10
C THR A 18 5.90 33.15 22.20
N ARG A 19 6.14 32.57 23.38
CA ARG A 19 5.95 31.14 23.61
C ARG A 19 4.47 30.74 23.53
N LEU A 20 3.57 31.51 24.15
CA LEU A 20 2.13 31.29 24.09
C LEU A 20 1.59 31.45 22.65
N ALA A 21 2.10 32.40 21.88
CA ALA A 21 1.72 32.56 20.47
C ALA A 21 2.20 31.39 19.61
N TYR A 22 3.41 30.87 19.84
CA TYR A 22 3.94 29.68 19.16
C TYR A 22 3.18 28.41 19.55
N GLU A 23 2.89 28.22 20.84
CA GLU A 23 2.10 27.08 21.34
C GLU A 23 0.67 27.13 20.79
N GLY A 24 0.06 28.31 20.71
CA GLY A 24 -1.25 28.51 20.08
C GLY A 24 -1.25 28.23 18.57
N ALA A 25 -0.25 28.72 17.83
CA ALA A 25 -0.11 28.46 16.40
C ALA A 25 0.20 26.98 16.10
N SER A 26 1.00 26.33 16.94
CA SER A 26 1.29 24.89 16.87
C SER A 26 0.05 24.06 17.21
N ALA A 27 -0.74 24.46 18.21
CA ALA A 27 -1.99 23.78 18.57
C ALA A 27 -3.03 23.90 17.45
N SER A 28 -3.20 25.09 16.84
CA SER A 28 -4.10 25.26 15.70
C SER A 28 -3.66 24.48 14.47
N GLY A 29 -2.34 24.36 14.22
CA GLY A 29 -1.81 23.55 13.12
C GLY A 29 -2.06 22.05 13.32
N VAL A 30 -1.99 21.57 14.57
CA VAL A 30 -2.30 20.18 14.92
C VAL A 30 -3.80 19.89 14.79
N ASP A 31 -4.67 20.85 15.17
CA ASP A 31 -6.13 20.75 15.07
C ASP A 31 -6.59 20.61 13.61
N VAL A 32 -6.09 21.48 12.72
CA VAL A 32 -6.37 21.41 11.27
C VAL A 32 -5.83 20.11 10.65
N GLN A 33 -4.66 19.64 11.07
CA GLN A 33 -4.11 18.37 10.57
C GLN A 33 -4.95 17.17 11.02
N LEU A 34 -5.50 17.22 12.23
CA LEU A 34 -6.36 16.15 12.76
C LEU A 34 -7.69 16.09 12.01
N GLU A 35 -8.28 17.25 11.68
CA GLU A 35 -9.50 17.33 10.86
C GLU A 35 -9.29 16.76 9.44
N ILE A 36 -8.14 17.07 8.80
CA ILE A 36 -7.76 16.50 7.50
C ILE A 36 -7.66 14.97 7.60
N ASP A 37 -6.95 14.48 8.61
CA ASP A 37 -6.74 13.04 8.82
C ASP A 37 -8.07 12.31 9.11
N GLU A 38 -8.98 12.93 9.86
CA GLU A 38 -10.31 12.39 10.15
C GLU A 38 -11.17 12.29 8.89
N SER A 39 -11.15 13.33 8.05
CA SER A 39 -11.87 13.33 6.77
C SER A 39 -11.38 12.24 5.81
N GLU A 40 -10.05 12.06 5.71
CA GLU A 40 -9.44 10.97 4.93
C GLU A 40 -9.85 9.60 5.47
N ARG A 41 -9.80 9.41 6.80
CA ARG A 41 -10.22 8.16 7.48
C ARG A 41 -11.69 7.83 7.22
N ALA A 42 -12.58 8.81 7.34
CA ALA A 42 -14.01 8.62 7.14
C ALA A 42 -14.33 8.17 5.71
N THR A 43 -13.64 8.75 4.72
CA THR A 43 -13.80 8.38 3.30
C THR A 43 -13.36 6.93 3.04
N ILE A 44 -12.22 6.51 3.59
CA ILE A 44 -11.74 5.13 3.44
C ILE A 44 -12.64 4.15 4.17
N GLN A 45 -13.07 4.46 5.39
CA GLN A 45 -13.96 3.60 6.16
C GLN A 45 -15.27 3.35 5.41
N THR A 46 -15.88 4.42 4.87
CA THR A 46 -17.07 4.32 4.01
C THR A 46 -16.82 3.43 2.79
N THR A 47 -15.64 3.53 2.18
CA THR A 47 -15.25 2.68 1.04
C THR A 47 -15.09 1.22 1.43
N LEU A 48 -14.61 0.92 2.63
CA LEU A 48 -14.50 -0.45 3.14
C LEU A 48 -15.88 -1.05 3.47
N ASP A 49 -16.79 -0.24 4.00
CA ASP A 49 -18.12 -0.67 4.41
C ASP A 49 -19.08 -0.85 3.23
N THR A 50 -18.97 0.02 2.21
CA THR A 50 -19.77 -0.08 0.97
C THR A 50 -19.22 -1.10 -0.03
N ARG A 51 -18.05 -1.69 0.23
CA ARG A 51 -17.39 -2.62 -0.68
C ARG A 51 -18.24 -3.89 -0.89
N PRO A 52 -18.38 -4.36 -2.14
CA PRO A 52 -19.02 -5.65 -2.42
C PRO A 52 -18.36 -6.81 -1.67
N ILE A 53 -19.18 -7.67 -1.05
CA ILE A 53 -18.76 -8.82 -0.24
C ILE A 53 -17.75 -9.72 -0.98
N ASN A 54 -17.97 -9.93 -2.28
CA ASN A 54 -17.08 -10.75 -3.12
C ASN A 54 -15.68 -10.13 -3.27
N THR A 55 -15.61 -8.80 -3.37
CA THR A 55 -14.34 -8.07 -3.46
C THR A 55 -13.62 -8.10 -2.12
N LYS A 56 -14.35 -7.91 -1.01
CA LYS A 56 -13.80 -8.02 0.35
C LYS A 56 -13.15 -9.39 0.58
N ARG A 57 -13.91 -10.48 0.38
CA ARG A 57 -13.40 -11.86 0.51
C ARG A 57 -12.16 -12.14 -0.36
N LYS A 58 -12.13 -11.60 -1.58
CA LYS A 58 -11.00 -11.77 -2.50
C LYS A 58 -9.75 -11.03 -2.02
N TYR A 59 -9.93 -9.79 -1.55
CA TYR A 59 -8.82 -8.98 -1.06
C TYR A 59 -8.29 -9.54 0.25
N ASP A 60 -9.16 -9.94 1.17
CA ASP A 60 -8.78 -10.60 2.43
C ASP A 60 -7.92 -11.84 2.18
N GLY A 61 -8.29 -12.67 1.18
CA GLY A 61 -7.50 -13.83 0.79
C GLY A 61 -6.09 -13.46 0.32
N TYR A 62 -5.95 -12.43 -0.51
CA TYR A 62 -4.64 -11.98 -1.01
C TYR A 62 -3.80 -11.31 0.08
N GLN A 63 -4.42 -10.51 0.94
CA GLN A 63 -3.77 -9.84 2.05
C GLN A 63 -3.27 -10.87 3.08
N ASN A 64 -4.06 -11.88 3.41
CA ASN A 64 -3.65 -12.97 4.30
C ASN A 64 -2.46 -13.77 3.75
N GLU A 65 -2.46 -14.11 2.45
CA GLU A 65 -1.29 -14.78 1.83
C GLU A 65 -0.03 -13.90 1.92
N PHE A 66 -0.15 -12.59 1.77
CA PHE A 66 0.96 -11.65 1.92
C PHE A 66 1.45 -11.54 3.36
N VAL A 67 0.55 -11.42 4.35
CA VAL A 67 0.91 -11.37 5.77
C VAL A 67 1.63 -12.65 6.18
N GLN A 68 1.11 -13.82 5.79
CA GLN A 68 1.76 -15.11 6.06
C GLN A 68 3.15 -15.19 5.43
N TRP A 69 3.31 -14.69 4.21
CA TRP A 69 4.61 -14.61 3.54
C TRP A 69 5.58 -13.68 4.28
N CYS A 70 5.11 -12.52 4.74
CA CYS A 70 5.90 -11.59 5.54
C CYS A 70 6.35 -12.20 6.87
N THR A 71 5.44 -12.89 7.58
CA THR A 71 5.75 -13.61 8.81
C THR A 71 6.79 -14.71 8.58
N SER A 72 6.65 -15.48 7.50
CA SER A 72 7.58 -16.56 7.15
C SER A 72 8.98 -16.06 6.81
N ARG A 73 9.09 -14.85 6.26
CA ARG A 73 10.37 -14.21 5.93
C ARG A 73 11.01 -13.47 7.11
N GLY A 74 10.26 -13.18 8.16
CA GLY A 74 10.76 -12.50 9.36
C GLY A 74 11.17 -11.04 9.11
N PHE A 75 10.46 -10.31 8.25
CA PHE A 75 10.78 -8.89 8.01
C PHE A 75 10.60 -8.05 9.28
N GLN A 76 11.51 -7.09 9.51
CA GLN A 76 11.46 -6.18 10.66
C GLN A 76 10.20 -5.32 10.67
N ASP A 77 9.75 -4.85 9.50
CA ASP A 77 8.52 -4.05 9.38
C ASP A 77 7.24 -4.90 9.33
N LYS A 78 7.34 -6.20 9.67
CA LYS A 78 6.23 -7.15 9.70
C LYS A 78 5.41 -7.11 8.40
N ASP A 79 4.14 -6.76 8.50
CA ASP A 79 3.11 -6.67 7.47
C ASP A 79 3.05 -5.33 6.74
N THR A 80 3.93 -4.37 7.07
CA THR A 80 4.02 -3.08 6.36
C THR A 80 4.29 -3.30 4.87
N VAL A 81 3.39 -2.78 4.02
CA VAL A 81 3.49 -2.89 2.57
C VAL A 81 4.52 -1.90 2.06
N THR A 82 5.63 -2.42 1.51
CA THR A 82 6.63 -1.63 0.79
C THR A 82 6.68 -2.04 -0.68
N ASP A 83 7.21 -1.15 -1.52
CA ASP A 83 7.42 -1.41 -2.94
C ASP A 83 8.30 -2.65 -3.19
N GLY A 84 9.40 -2.77 -2.44
CA GLY A 84 10.32 -3.91 -2.52
C GLY A 84 9.66 -5.23 -2.11
N LYS A 85 8.89 -5.24 -1.01
CA LYS A 85 8.16 -6.43 -0.57
C LYS A 85 7.09 -6.84 -1.58
N LEU A 86 6.35 -5.86 -2.14
CA LEU A 86 5.36 -6.14 -3.19
C LEU A 86 6.02 -6.77 -4.41
N HIS A 87 7.13 -6.19 -4.89
CA HIS A 87 7.85 -6.75 -6.04
C HIS A 87 8.38 -8.16 -5.77
N LEU A 88 9.02 -8.37 -4.62
CA LEU A 88 9.59 -9.66 -4.24
C LEU A 88 8.51 -10.73 -4.05
N PHE A 89 7.39 -10.38 -3.43
CA PHE A 89 6.24 -11.27 -3.27
C PHE A 89 5.67 -11.69 -4.62
N LEU A 90 5.44 -10.73 -5.54
CA LEU A 90 4.93 -11.04 -6.87
C LEU A 90 5.91 -11.91 -7.66
N SER A 91 7.21 -11.60 -7.61
CA SER A 91 8.24 -12.35 -8.34
C SER A 91 8.46 -13.76 -7.80
N SER A 92 8.40 -13.96 -6.48
CA SER A 92 8.73 -15.25 -5.86
C SER A 92 7.53 -16.16 -5.64
N MET A 93 6.36 -15.60 -5.34
CA MET A 93 5.20 -16.36 -4.86
C MET A 93 4.06 -16.41 -5.88
N VAL A 94 3.92 -15.38 -6.73
CA VAL A 94 2.81 -15.26 -7.68
C VAL A 94 3.25 -15.64 -9.10
N ILE A 95 4.41 -15.20 -9.53
CA ILE A 95 4.95 -15.51 -10.85
C ILE A 95 5.53 -16.93 -10.84
N GLY A 96 5.08 -17.76 -11.79
CA GLY A 96 5.49 -19.16 -11.91
C GLY A 96 4.63 -20.18 -11.16
N ARG A 97 3.70 -19.75 -10.29
CA ARG A 97 2.78 -20.65 -9.60
C ARG A 97 1.75 -21.23 -10.58
N LYS A 98 1.45 -22.53 -10.44
CA LYS A 98 0.32 -23.18 -11.11
C LYS A 98 -1.00 -22.71 -10.48
N SER A 99 -2.00 -22.43 -11.30
CA SER A 99 -3.31 -21.99 -10.82
C SER A 99 -3.97 -23.08 -9.99
N LYS A 100 -4.51 -22.73 -8.80
CA LYS A 100 -5.27 -23.66 -7.94
C LYS A 100 -6.43 -24.34 -8.68
N LYS A 101 -7.02 -23.69 -9.69
CA LYS A 101 -8.15 -24.23 -10.46
C LYS A 101 -7.73 -25.06 -11.67
N ASN A 102 -6.52 -24.86 -12.17
CA ASN A 102 -5.98 -25.56 -13.34
C ASN A 102 -4.49 -25.73 -13.13
N ALA A 103 -4.08 -26.90 -12.63
CA ALA A 103 -2.68 -27.20 -12.32
C ALA A 103 -1.77 -27.13 -13.56
N GLU A 104 -2.34 -27.14 -14.76
CA GLU A 104 -1.61 -26.98 -16.03
C GLU A 104 -1.34 -25.52 -16.41
N LYS A 105 -2.14 -24.57 -15.91
CA LYS A 105 -2.05 -23.15 -16.29
C LYS A 105 -1.33 -22.35 -15.20
N THR A 106 -0.31 -21.61 -15.59
CA THR A 106 0.35 -20.63 -14.71
C THR A 106 -0.62 -19.52 -14.33
N VAL A 107 -0.44 -18.93 -13.15
CA VAL A 107 -1.19 -17.75 -12.70
C VAL A 107 -1.11 -16.65 -13.75
N GLY A 108 -2.27 -16.24 -14.27
CA GLY A 108 -2.36 -15.23 -15.33
C GLY A 108 -2.24 -13.80 -14.82
N GLY A 109 -1.94 -12.87 -15.73
CA GLY A 109 -1.77 -11.44 -15.39
C GLY A 109 -2.96 -10.79 -14.68
N SER A 110 -4.19 -11.29 -14.87
CA SER A 110 -5.38 -10.80 -14.15
C SER A 110 -5.33 -11.09 -12.65
N THR A 111 -4.77 -12.24 -12.25
CA THR A 111 -4.58 -12.58 -10.84
C THR A 111 -3.48 -11.74 -10.23
N VAL A 112 -2.38 -11.49 -10.96
CA VAL A 112 -1.31 -10.58 -10.53
C VAL A 112 -1.83 -9.17 -10.28
N CYS A 113 -2.65 -8.63 -11.18
CA CYS A 113 -3.34 -7.35 -10.96
C CYS A 113 -4.23 -7.38 -9.71
N GLY A 114 -4.90 -8.51 -9.44
CA GLY A 114 -5.71 -8.70 -8.25
C GLY A 114 -4.90 -8.59 -6.96
N TYR A 115 -3.73 -9.24 -6.90
CA TYR A 115 -2.81 -9.11 -5.77
C TYR A 115 -2.34 -7.67 -5.58
N VAL A 116 -1.92 -7.01 -6.67
CA VAL A 116 -1.46 -5.62 -6.61
C VAL A 116 -2.55 -4.70 -6.07
N ASN A 117 -3.79 -4.84 -6.55
CA ASN A 117 -4.89 -4.00 -6.07
C ASN A 117 -5.21 -4.24 -4.59
N ALA A 118 -5.20 -5.49 -4.13
CA ALA A 118 -5.45 -5.81 -2.73
C ALA A 118 -4.34 -5.31 -1.80
N LEU A 119 -3.09 -5.33 -2.26
CA LEU A 119 -1.95 -4.84 -1.48
C LEU A 119 -1.83 -3.30 -1.50
N VAL A 120 -2.21 -2.65 -2.61
CA VAL A 120 -2.37 -1.19 -2.65
C VAL A 120 -3.49 -0.75 -1.72
N ASP A 121 -4.59 -1.51 -1.65
CA ASP A 121 -5.68 -1.23 -0.71
C ASP A 121 -5.21 -1.35 0.75
N LEU A 122 -4.44 -2.40 1.08
CA LEU A 122 -3.83 -2.55 2.39
C LEU A 122 -2.86 -1.39 2.71
N TYR A 123 -2.06 -0.98 1.73
CA TYR A 123 -1.17 0.17 1.87
C TYR A 123 -1.94 1.47 2.16
N ASN A 124 -3.02 1.75 1.43
CA ASN A 124 -3.83 2.94 1.65
C ASN A 124 -4.40 2.97 3.07
N GLN A 125 -4.88 1.82 3.57
CA GLN A 125 -5.31 1.69 4.97
C GLN A 125 -4.15 1.99 5.94
N GLN A 126 -2.96 1.45 5.70
CA GLN A 126 -1.79 1.68 6.55
C GLN A 126 -1.32 3.14 6.54
N VAL A 127 -1.39 3.83 5.41
CA VAL A 127 -1.03 5.25 5.29
C VAL A 127 -2.02 6.13 6.06
N THR A 128 -3.31 5.84 5.93
CA THR A 128 -4.38 6.59 6.62
C THR A 128 -4.38 6.36 8.13
N LEU A 129 -3.94 5.18 8.57
CA LEU A 129 -3.64 4.90 9.97
C LEU A 129 -2.30 5.48 10.45
N ARG A 130 -1.54 6.16 9.57
CA ARG A 130 -0.20 6.70 9.80
C ARG A 130 0.84 5.66 10.24
N THR A 131 0.56 4.37 10.03
CA THR A 131 1.48 3.26 10.31
C THR A 131 2.56 3.15 9.24
N ASN A 132 2.27 3.59 8.01
CA ASN A 132 3.18 3.49 6.88
C ASN A 132 3.47 4.87 6.28
N SER A 133 4.75 5.26 6.25
CA SER A 133 5.26 6.49 5.62
C SER A 133 6.06 6.23 4.35
N ASN A 134 6.06 4.98 3.85
CA ASN A 134 6.82 4.58 2.67
C ASN A 134 6.15 5.09 1.38
N PRO A 135 6.89 5.21 0.27
CA PRO A 135 6.33 5.60 -1.02
C PRO A 135 5.34 4.56 -1.55
N HIS A 136 4.45 5.03 -2.43
CA HIS A 136 3.38 4.21 -3.00
C HIS A 136 3.91 2.91 -3.64
N PRO A 137 3.39 1.72 -3.28
CA PRO A 137 4.02 0.43 -3.60
C PRO A 137 3.96 0.07 -5.09
N ARG A 138 3.06 0.71 -5.87
CA ARG A 138 2.95 0.53 -7.33
C ARG A 138 4.01 1.36 -8.10
N THR A 139 5.27 1.01 -7.91
CA THR A 139 6.41 1.64 -8.59
C THR A 139 6.52 1.23 -10.06
N THR A 140 7.41 1.89 -10.81
CA THR A 140 7.68 1.57 -12.23
C THR A 140 8.07 0.10 -12.42
N ALA A 141 8.84 -0.48 -11.48
CA ALA A 141 9.22 -1.89 -11.52
C ALA A 141 8.00 -2.81 -11.46
N VAL A 142 7.05 -2.55 -10.54
CA VAL A 142 5.80 -3.33 -10.44
C VAL A 142 4.95 -3.16 -11.70
N LYS A 143 4.89 -1.96 -12.28
CA LYS A 143 4.18 -1.72 -13.55
C LYS A 143 4.79 -2.52 -14.72
N GLN A 144 6.12 -2.59 -14.82
CA GLN A 144 6.80 -3.39 -15.83
C GLN A 144 6.61 -4.89 -15.61
N LEU A 145 6.64 -5.35 -14.37
CA LEU A 145 6.40 -6.74 -14.01
C LEU A 145 5.01 -7.21 -14.50
N ILE A 146 3.97 -6.40 -14.26
CA ILE A 146 2.60 -6.69 -14.73
C ILE A 146 2.57 -6.76 -16.26
N LYS A 147 3.21 -5.82 -16.96
CA LYS A 147 3.27 -5.81 -18.43
C LYS A 147 3.95 -7.07 -18.98
N ASN A 148 5.06 -7.50 -18.37
CA ASN A 148 5.76 -8.71 -18.77
C ASN A 148 4.90 -9.96 -18.59
N VAL A 149 4.19 -10.09 -17.46
CA VAL A 149 3.28 -11.22 -17.22
C VAL A 149 2.08 -11.20 -18.17
N GLN A 150 1.57 -10.03 -18.52
CA GLN A 150 0.49 -9.89 -19.51
C GLN A 150 0.98 -10.27 -20.92
N ALA A 151 2.17 -9.82 -21.31
CA ALA A 151 2.78 -10.13 -22.60
C ALA A 151 3.01 -11.64 -22.76
N THR A 152 3.57 -12.32 -21.75
CA THR A 152 3.75 -13.78 -21.78
C THR A 152 2.42 -14.52 -21.84
N THR A 153 1.42 -14.08 -21.07
CA THR A 153 0.07 -14.66 -21.12
C THR A 153 -0.54 -14.53 -22.52
N THR A 154 -0.41 -13.37 -23.15
CA THR A 154 -0.92 -13.11 -24.51
C THR A 154 -0.18 -13.94 -25.56
N GLN A 155 1.14 -14.08 -25.44
CA GLN A 155 1.94 -14.91 -26.34
C GLN A 155 1.55 -16.39 -26.25
N THR A 156 1.37 -16.92 -25.03
CA THR A 156 0.89 -18.29 -24.81
C THR A 156 -0.52 -18.49 -25.37
N LYS A 157 -1.41 -17.51 -25.17
CA LYS A 157 -2.76 -17.56 -25.78
C LYS A 157 -2.66 -17.59 -27.30
N LYS A 158 -1.87 -16.72 -27.91
CA LYS A 158 -1.69 -16.66 -29.38
C LYS A 158 -1.22 -18.01 -29.94
N LYS A 159 -0.19 -18.62 -29.34
CA LYS A 159 0.29 -19.97 -29.73
C LYS A 159 -0.81 -21.04 -29.61
N ASN A 160 -1.58 -21.02 -28.53
CA ASN A 160 -2.68 -21.97 -28.33
C ASN A 160 -3.86 -21.74 -29.31
N TYR A 161 -4.04 -20.52 -29.83
CA TYR A 161 -5.04 -20.23 -30.87
C TYR A 161 -4.59 -20.72 -32.24
N GLU A 162 -3.31 -20.55 -32.57
CA GLU A 162 -2.70 -21.08 -33.81
C GLU A 162 -2.87 -22.60 -33.89
N ASP A 163 -2.71 -23.31 -32.77
CA ASP A 163 -2.85 -24.77 -32.69
C ASP A 163 -4.30 -25.27 -32.87
N ARG A 164 -5.29 -24.53 -32.34
CA ARG A 164 -6.72 -24.88 -32.49
C ARG A 164 -7.28 -24.58 -33.89
N GLY A 165 -6.67 -23.65 -34.63
CA GLY A 165 -7.09 -23.30 -35.99
C GLY A 165 -6.82 -24.39 -37.02
N ILE A 166 -5.84 -25.27 -36.76
CA ILE A 166 -5.41 -26.32 -37.69
C ILE A 166 -6.37 -27.53 -37.68
N GLY A 167 -7.11 -27.76 -36.59
CA GLY A 167 -8.03 -28.90 -36.45
C GLY A 167 -9.50 -28.61 -36.77
N SER A 168 -9.87 -27.39 -37.17
CA SER A 168 -11.27 -26.97 -37.36
C SER A 168 -11.74 -26.99 -38.83
N LEU A 169 -10.93 -27.46 -39.76
CA LEU A 169 -11.23 -27.49 -41.19
C LEU A 169 -11.25 -28.93 -41.74
N PHE A 170 -12.07 -29.82 -41.17
CA PHE A 170 -12.46 -31.08 -41.82
C PHE A 170 -13.85 -31.51 -41.38
#